data_AF-A0A4P8EFA5-F1
#
_entry.id   AF-A0A4P8EFA5-F1
#
_cell.length_a   1.000
_cell.length_b   1.000
_cell.length_c   1.000
_cell.angle_alpha   90.00
_cell.angle_beta   90.00
_cell.angle_gamma   90.00
#
_symmetry.space_group_name_H-M   'P 1'
#
loop_
_entity.id
_entity.type
_entity.pdbx_description
1 polymer ?
#
loop_
_entity_poly.entity_id
_entity_poly.type
_entity_poly.pdbx_seq_one_letter_code
_entity_poly.pdbx_strand_id
1 'polypeptide(L)'
;MFKNKILGAIALSSLGAAALAHNGATGVVMERMTGMSAMRDVMKSLAPIMQGQVPYDEWTVRDAASVLQSHAGDNMARLFPKEPIPASSYAKPEIWSEWGRFETLSEELRLYAEGLDIAAANGLNVPAPVAVPDVPTAEIVDMDVVTMPEDMPPPAFTVEELMGLVSRADKSPPTIAAAKGYGQFTAIDFKLMAADDVFERISQTCASCHSLFRKGN
;
A
#
# COMPACT_ATOMS: atom_id res chain seq x y z
N MET A 1 -39.03 1.47 61.31
CA MET A 1 -39.36 2.67 60.50
C MET A 1 -38.30 2.80 59.42
N PHE A 2 -38.55 2.27 58.21
CA PHE A 2 -37.60 2.30 57.10
C PHE A 2 -37.66 3.67 56.42
N LYS A 3 -36.52 4.35 56.25
CA LYS A 3 -36.39 5.55 55.42
C LYS A 3 -35.35 5.29 54.33
N ASN A 4 -35.82 5.04 53.11
CA ASN A 4 -35.02 5.00 51.89
C ASN A 4 -34.43 6.39 51.61
N LYS A 5 -33.14 6.45 51.23
CA LYS A 5 -32.58 7.59 50.48
C LYS A 5 -31.85 7.08 49.24
N ILE A 6 -32.61 7.08 48.15
CA ILE A 6 -32.28 7.30 46.74
C ILE A 6 -30.78 7.27 46.40
N LEU A 7 -30.34 6.18 45.76
CA LEU A 7 -29.15 6.14 44.92
C LEU A 7 -29.47 6.91 43.63
N GLY A 8 -28.86 8.08 43.44
CA GLY A 8 -28.91 8.80 42.16
C GLY A 8 -27.89 8.18 41.20
N ALA A 9 -28.37 7.47 40.18
CA ALA A 9 -27.54 7.02 39.07
C ALA A 9 -27.20 8.22 38.17
N ILE A 10 -25.94 8.65 38.16
CA ILE A 10 -25.41 9.53 37.12
C ILE A 10 -25.16 8.66 35.90
N ALA A 11 -26.13 8.59 35.00
CA ALA A 11 -25.91 8.11 33.64
C ALA A 11 -25.19 9.23 32.87
N LEU A 12 -23.86 9.18 32.85
CA LEU A 12 -23.07 10.10 32.03
C LEU A 12 -23.16 9.64 30.57
N SER A 13 -23.99 10.34 29.79
CA SER A 13 -24.19 10.14 28.36
C SER A 13 -22.86 10.23 27.59
N SER A 14 -22.37 9.10 27.08
CA SER A 14 -21.10 8.98 26.34
C SER A 14 -21.18 9.33 24.85
N LEU A 15 -22.32 9.84 24.36
CA LEU A 15 -22.54 10.09 22.92
C LEU A 15 -21.75 11.29 22.34
N GLY A 16 -21.04 12.07 23.15
CA GLY A 16 -20.33 13.28 22.69
C GLY A 16 -18.93 13.09 22.13
N ALA A 17 -18.24 11.98 22.45
CA ALA A 17 -16.81 11.84 22.17
C ALA A 17 -16.47 11.54 20.69
N ALA A 18 -17.33 10.78 19.99
CA ALA A 18 -17.06 10.36 18.62
C ALA A 18 -17.09 11.51 17.60
N ALA A 19 -17.92 12.55 17.83
CA ALA A 19 -18.02 13.69 16.92
C ALA A 19 -16.76 14.56 16.90
N LEU A 20 -15.99 14.61 17.98
CA LEU A 20 -14.79 15.47 18.09
C LEU A 20 -13.60 14.94 17.28
N ALA A 21 -13.48 13.61 17.09
CA ALA A 21 -12.37 13.01 16.34
C ALA A 21 -12.47 13.20 14.81
N HIS A 22 -13.67 13.49 14.30
CA HIS A 22 -13.94 13.64 12.88
C HIS A 22 -14.52 15.02 12.54
N ASN A 23 -14.13 16.07 13.27
CA ASN A 23 -14.55 17.46 13.02
C ASN A 23 -16.08 17.65 12.94
N GLY A 24 -16.84 16.92 13.75
CA GLY A 24 -18.30 16.93 13.73
C GLY A 24 -18.95 16.21 12.55
N ALA A 25 -18.19 15.41 11.78
CA ALA A 25 -18.77 14.59 10.72
C ALA A 25 -19.78 13.58 11.27
N THR A 26 -20.83 13.34 10.49
CA THR A 26 -21.90 12.38 10.79
C THR A 26 -22.20 11.55 9.54
N GLY A 27 -22.96 10.46 9.70
CA GLY A 27 -23.36 9.58 8.60
C GLY A 27 -22.18 9.06 7.78
N VAL A 28 -22.36 8.99 6.45
CA VAL A 28 -21.35 8.44 5.52
C VAL A 28 -20.00 9.16 5.58
N VAL A 29 -19.99 10.46 5.93
CA VAL A 29 -18.74 11.23 6.07
C VAL A 29 -17.95 10.76 7.29
N MET A 30 -18.62 10.48 8.40
CA MET A 30 -17.98 9.88 9.56
C MET A 30 -17.45 8.50 9.21
N GLU A 31 -18.26 7.65 8.56
CA GLU A 31 -17.88 6.28 8.20
C GLU A 31 -16.60 6.23 7.35
N ARG A 32 -16.50 7.04 6.29
CA ARG A 32 -15.26 7.08 5.47
C ARG A 32 -14.07 7.63 6.26
N MET A 33 -14.27 8.62 7.13
CA MET A 33 -13.17 9.15 7.95
C MET A 33 -12.69 8.14 8.98
N THR A 34 -13.59 7.35 9.57
CA THR A 34 -13.24 6.24 10.47
C THR A 34 -12.45 5.16 9.72
N GLY A 35 -12.88 4.75 8.52
CA GLY A 35 -12.16 3.80 7.69
C GLY A 35 -10.75 4.28 7.31
N MET A 36 -10.61 5.55 6.90
CA MET A 36 -9.29 6.14 6.62
C MET A 36 -8.39 6.20 7.87
N SER A 37 -8.95 6.37 9.07
CA SER A 37 -8.18 6.29 10.32
C SER A 37 -7.68 4.88 10.60
N ALA A 38 -8.54 3.87 10.48
CA ALA A 38 -8.14 2.48 10.66
C ALA A 38 -7.00 2.09 9.72
N MET A 39 -7.10 2.47 8.44
CA MET A 39 -6.02 2.23 7.47
C MET A 39 -4.73 2.98 7.82
N ARG A 40 -4.80 4.25 8.24
CA ARG A 40 -3.62 5.01 8.70
C ARG A 40 -2.93 4.32 9.87
N ASP A 41 -3.71 3.83 10.83
CA ASP A 41 -3.18 3.25 12.05
C ASP A 41 -2.41 1.96 11.75
N VAL A 42 -2.91 1.12 10.84
CA VAL A 42 -2.17 -0.08 10.40
C VAL A 42 -0.95 0.24 9.54
N MET A 43 -1.02 1.26 8.67
CA MET A 43 0.16 1.71 7.93
C MET A 43 1.27 2.20 8.88
N LYS A 44 0.89 2.90 9.95
CA LYS A 44 1.82 3.38 10.98
C LYS A 44 2.44 2.22 11.77
N SER A 45 1.67 1.17 12.08
CA SER A 45 2.21 0.01 12.79
C SER A 45 3.12 -0.85 11.91
N LEU A 46 2.81 -0.97 10.61
CA LEU A 46 3.61 -1.75 9.66
C LEU A 46 4.95 -1.07 9.32
N ALA A 47 5.00 0.26 9.24
CA ALA A 47 6.21 0.98 8.83
C ALA A 47 7.51 0.50 9.51
N PRO A 48 7.62 0.44 10.86
CA PRO A 48 8.84 -0.05 11.51
C PRO A 48 9.13 -1.54 11.24
N ILE A 49 8.10 -2.37 11.02
CA ILE A 49 8.25 -3.79 10.65
C ILE A 49 8.88 -3.88 9.26
N MET A 50 8.31 -3.17 8.29
CA MET A 50 8.76 -3.18 6.89
C MET A 50 10.15 -2.56 6.73
N GLN A 51 10.54 -1.65 7.64
CA GLN A 51 11.86 -1.05 7.70
C GLN A 51 12.90 -1.90 8.45
N GLY A 52 12.52 -3.08 8.96
CA GLY A 52 13.40 -3.95 9.74
C GLY A 52 13.85 -3.37 11.08
N GLN A 53 13.17 -2.33 11.58
CA GLN A 53 13.51 -1.67 12.85
C GLN A 53 13.02 -2.47 14.06
N VAL A 54 12.04 -3.33 13.86
CA VAL A 54 11.52 -4.29 14.84
C VAL A 54 11.49 -5.69 14.21
N PRO A 55 11.46 -6.77 15.02
CA PRO A 55 11.34 -8.12 14.49
C PRO A 55 10.11 -8.27 13.59
N TYR A 56 10.27 -9.03 12.50
CA TYR A 56 9.18 -9.31 11.59
C TYR A 56 8.13 -10.19 12.25
N ASP A 57 6.86 -9.78 12.17
CA ASP A 57 5.72 -10.52 12.68
C ASP A 57 4.69 -10.72 11.55
N GLU A 58 4.69 -11.93 10.99
CA GLU A 58 3.82 -12.35 9.91
C GLU A 58 2.32 -12.16 10.24
N TRP A 59 1.90 -12.43 11.47
CA TRP A 59 0.48 -12.31 11.86
C TRP A 59 0.04 -10.85 11.92
N THR A 60 0.90 -9.98 12.46
CA THR A 60 0.66 -8.53 12.43
C THR A 60 0.53 -8.01 10.99
N VAL A 61 1.34 -8.54 10.06
CA VAL A 61 1.24 -8.17 8.62
C VAL A 61 -0.09 -8.62 8.02
N ARG A 62 -0.53 -9.85 8.29
CA ARG A 62 -1.82 -10.36 7.80
C ARG A 62 -3.02 -9.62 8.38
N ASP A 63 -3.02 -9.32 9.67
CA ASP A 63 -4.09 -8.56 10.32
C ASP A 63 -4.20 -7.15 9.70
N ALA A 64 -3.07 -6.49 9.49
CA ALA A 64 -3.04 -5.19 8.83
C ALA A 64 -3.53 -5.26 7.38
N ALA A 65 -3.13 -6.29 6.63
CA ALA A 65 -3.61 -6.54 5.27
C ALA A 65 -5.14 -6.72 5.23
N SER A 66 -5.71 -7.46 6.19
CA SER A 66 -7.16 -7.64 6.31
C SER A 66 -7.89 -6.31 6.55
N VAL A 67 -7.37 -5.46 7.45
CA VAL A 67 -7.93 -4.13 7.72
C VAL A 67 -7.91 -3.26 6.46
N LEU A 68 -6.79 -3.23 5.73
CA LEU A 68 -6.68 -2.49 4.47
C LEU A 68 -7.68 -2.98 3.42
N GLN A 69 -7.79 -4.29 3.21
CA GLN A 69 -8.76 -4.88 2.27
C GLN A 69 -10.21 -4.50 2.64
N SER A 70 -10.56 -4.51 3.94
CA SER A 70 -11.91 -4.19 4.41
C SER A 70 -12.34 -2.74 4.14
N HIS A 71 -11.38 -1.85 3.91
CA HIS A 71 -11.58 -0.41 3.67
C HIS A 71 -11.16 0.04 2.26
N ALA A 72 -10.94 -0.89 1.34
CA ALA A 72 -10.51 -0.62 -0.03
C ALA A 72 -11.56 -1.09 -1.07
N GLY A 73 -11.27 -0.90 -2.36
CA GLY A 73 -12.12 -1.30 -3.48
C GLY A 73 -13.55 -0.76 -3.38
N ASP A 74 -14.53 -1.62 -3.65
CA ASP A 74 -15.96 -1.29 -3.57
C ASP A 74 -16.40 -0.81 -2.18
N ASN A 75 -15.76 -1.29 -1.10
CA ASN A 75 -16.06 -0.84 0.26
C ASN A 75 -15.70 0.63 0.48
N MET A 76 -14.67 1.12 -0.20
CA MET A 76 -14.35 2.54 -0.23
C MET A 76 -15.29 3.29 -1.16
N ALA A 77 -15.48 2.82 -2.40
CA ALA A 77 -16.28 3.50 -3.42
C ALA A 77 -17.71 3.80 -2.93
N ARG A 78 -18.37 2.83 -2.27
CA ARG A 78 -19.73 3.02 -1.75
C ARG A 78 -19.89 4.13 -0.71
N LEU A 79 -18.80 4.58 -0.08
CA LEU A 79 -18.82 5.65 0.93
C LEU A 79 -18.66 7.06 0.33
N PHE A 80 -18.62 7.17 -1.00
CA PHE A 80 -18.57 8.43 -1.73
C PHE A 80 -19.78 8.59 -2.67
N PRO A 81 -21.03 8.52 -2.14
CA PRO A 81 -22.20 8.78 -2.96
C PRO A 81 -22.14 10.19 -3.55
N LYS A 82 -22.88 10.42 -4.64
CA LYS A 82 -23.00 11.76 -5.22
C LYS A 82 -23.84 12.64 -4.29
N GLU A 83 -23.16 13.36 -3.40
CA GLU A 83 -23.74 14.25 -2.40
C GLU A 83 -23.02 15.61 -2.42
N PRO A 84 -23.67 16.70 -1.99
CA PRO A 84 -22.96 17.95 -1.71
C PRO A 84 -21.84 17.70 -0.70
N ILE A 85 -20.62 18.17 -1.00
CA ILE A 85 -19.46 17.98 -0.12
C ILE A 85 -19.66 18.82 1.15
N PRO A 86 -19.83 18.23 2.34
CA PRO A 86 -19.99 19.01 3.55
C PRO A 86 -18.67 19.65 3.97
N ALA A 87 -18.74 20.77 4.70
CA ALA A 87 -17.57 21.53 5.13
C ALA A 87 -16.59 20.74 6.03
N SER A 88 -17.09 19.72 6.73
CA SER A 88 -16.27 18.80 7.55
C SER A 88 -15.47 17.79 6.72
N SER A 89 -15.75 17.66 5.43
CA SER A 89 -15.12 16.69 4.54
C SER A 89 -13.84 17.24 3.90
N TYR A 90 -12.80 16.42 3.90
CA TYR A 90 -11.56 16.67 3.16
C TYR A 90 -11.63 16.20 1.71
N ALA A 91 -12.74 15.58 1.27
CA ALA A 91 -12.91 15.14 -0.10
C ALA A 91 -12.87 16.31 -1.09
N LYS A 92 -12.18 16.09 -2.20
CA LYS A 92 -12.12 16.98 -3.37
C LYS A 92 -13.26 16.65 -4.35
N PRO A 93 -13.84 17.65 -5.05
CA PRO A 93 -14.86 17.41 -6.08
C PRO A 93 -14.38 16.50 -7.22
N GLU A 94 -13.05 16.43 -7.42
CA GLU A 94 -12.38 15.60 -8.41
C GLU A 94 -12.73 14.10 -8.28
N ILE A 95 -13.13 13.62 -7.10
CA ILE A 95 -13.62 12.24 -6.92
C ILE A 95 -14.77 11.95 -7.88
N TRP A 96 -15.74 12.86 -8.02
CA TRP A 96 -16.92 12.62 -8.86
C TRP A 96 -16.70 12.95 -10.33
N SER A 97 -15.74 13.82 -10.67
CA SER A 97 -15.38 14.09 -12.07
C SER A 97 -14.40 13.08 -12.66
N GLU A 98 -13.57 12.45 -11.82
CA GLU A 98 -12.59 11.40 -12.17
C GLU A 98 -12.95 10.05 -11.51
N TRP A 99 -14.24 9.71 -11.45
CA TRP A 99 -14.74 8.54 -10.72
C TRP A 99 -14.02 7.24 -11.05
N GLY A 100 -13.83 6.95 -12.35
CA GLY A 100 -13.12 5.73 -12.76
C GLY A 100 -11.69 5.65 -12.25
N ARG A 101 -11.00 6.79 -12.08
CA ARG A 101 -9.65 6.83 -11.51
C ARG A 101 -9.66 6.60 -10.00
N PHE A 102 -10.66 7.14 -9.31
CA PHE A 102 -10.87 6.88 -7.90
C PHE A 102 -11.18 5.41 -7.62
N GLU A 103 -12.05 4.78 -8.43
CA GLU A 103 -12.34 3.35 -8.36
C GLU A 103 -11.09 2.51 -8.63
N THR A 104 -10.32 2.82 -9.69
CA THR A 104 -9.06 2.11 -9.99
C THR A 104 -8.09 2.17 -8.82
N LEU A 105 -7.82 3.34 -8.24
CA LEU A 105 -6.90 3.46 -7.10
C LEU A 105 -7.44 2.75 -5.84
N SER A 106 -8.76 2.75 -5.66
CA SER A 106 -9.41 2.01 -4.57
C SER A 106 -9.21 0.51 -4.73
N GLU A 107 -9.35 0.00 -5.95
CA GLU A 107 -9.17 -1.41 -6.27
C GLU A 107 -7.69 -1.83 -6.28
N GLU A 108 -6.79 -0.96 -6.73
CA GLU A 108 -5.33 -1.14 -6.58
C GLU A 108 -4.96 -1.35 -5.11
N LEU A 109 -5.49 -0.51 -4.23
CA LEU A 109 -5.26 -0.65 -2.79
C LEU A 109 -5.77 -2.00 -2.26
N ARG A 110 -6.95 -2.45 -2.71
CA ARG A 110 -7.51 -3.75 -2.31
C ARG A 110 -6.62 -4.91 -2.76
N LEU A 111 -6.19 -4.88 -4.02
CA LEU A 111 -5.33 -5.90 -4.61
C LEU A 111 -3.95 -5.95 -3.96
N TYR A 112 -3.33 -4.81 -3.68
CA TYR A 112 -2.05 -4.80 -2.97
C TYR A 112 -2.19 -5.23 -1.51
N ALA A 113 -3.31 -4.91 -0.86
CA ALA A 113 -3.58 -5.41 0.49
C ALA A 113 -3.81 -6.93 0.51
N GLU A 114 -4.48 -7.49 -0.49
CA GLU A 114 -4.55 -8.95 -0.71
C GLU A 114 -3.15 -9.54 -0.98
N GLY A 115 -2.36 -8.86 -1.81
CA GLY A 115 -0.97 -9.21 -2.07
C GLY A 115 -0.10 -9.19 -0.82
N LEU A 116 -0.35 -8.28 0.12
CA LEU A 116 0.41 -8.18 1.37
C LEU A 116 0.12 -9.37 2.28
N ASP A 117 -1.13 -9.85 2.33
CA ASP A 117 -1.50 -11.06 3.06
C ASP A 117 -0.78 -12.30 2.51
N ILE A 118 -0.69 -12.40 1.17
CA ILE A 118 0.04 -13.48 0.47
C ILE A 118 1.55 -13.38 0.75
N ALA A 119 2.13 -12.19 0.57
CA ALA A 119 3.56 -11.94 0.76
C ALA A 119 3.99 -11.97 2.23
N ALA A 120 3.05 -11.96 3.18
CA ALA A 120 3.36 -11.99 4.62
C ALA A 120 4.25 -13.19 5.00
N ALA A 121 4.04 -14.35 4.35
CA ALA A 121 4.83 -15.56 4.58
C ALA A 121 6.30 -15.44 4.12
N ASN A 122 6.60 -14.46 3.26
CA ASN A 122 7.92 -14.29 2.67
C ASN A 122 8.85 -13.42 3.54
N GLY A 123 8.32 -12.72 4.53
CA GLY A 123 9.12 -11.79 5.33
C GLY A 123 9.62 -10.59 4.52
N LEU A 124 10.68 -9.94 5.04
CA LEU A 124 11.37 -8.84 4.35
C LEU A 124 12.38 -9.33 3.28
N ASN A 125 12.59 -10.64 3.18
CA ASN A 125 13.63 -11.22 2.35
C ASN A 125 13.02 -12.23 1.37
N VAL A 126 12.67 -11.77 0.17
CA VAL A 126 12.69 -12.65 -1.00
C VAL A 126 14.04 -12.48 -1.67
N PRO A 127 14.77 -13.56 -2.03
CA PRO A 127 15.93 -13.41 -2.90
C PRO A 127 15.48 -12.61 -4.12
N ALA A 128 16.10 -11.45 -4.36
CA ALA A 128 15.75 -10.60 -5.50
C ALA A 128 15.62 -11.50 -6.74
N PRO A 129 14.57 -11.33 -7.58
CA PRO A 129 14.55 -11.99 -8.87
C PRO A 129 15.92 -11.72 -9.50
N VAL A 130 16.68 -12.79 -9.75
CA VAL A 130 17.97 -12.66 -10.43
C VAL A 130 17.64 -11.88 -11.69
N ALA A 131 18.13 -10.65 -11.79
CA ALA A 131 17.96 -9.87 -12.99
C ALA A 131 18.49 -10.75 -14.12
N VAL A 132 17.59 -11.22 -14.98
CA VAL A 132 18.02 -11.94 -16.17
C VAL A 132 18.90 -10.91 -16.88
N PRO A 133 20.21 -11.15 -17.04
CA PRO A 133 21.05 -10.20 -17.74
C PRO A 133 20.37 -9.95 -19.09
N ASP A 134 20.22 -8.68 -19.44
CA ASP A 134 19.71 -8.27 -20.74
C ASP A 134 20.67 -8.86 -21.78
N VAL A 135 20.35 -10.05 -22.28
CA VAL A 135 21.10 -10.66 -23.37
C VAL A 135 20.73 -9.81 -24.57
N PRO A 136 21.65 -9.00 -25.12
CA PRO A 136 21.36 -8.34 -26.38
C PRO A 136 21.03 -9.47 -27.35
N THR A 137 19.86 -9.42 -27.99
CA THR A 137 19.57 -10.26 -29.14
C THR A 137 20.50 -9.83 -30.27
N ALA A 138 21.77 -10.20 -30.16
CA ALA A 138 22.67 -10.26 -31.28
C ALA A 138 22.10 -11.35 -32.18
N GLU A 139 21.69 -10.94 -33.37
CA GLU A 139 21.29 -11.83 -34.45
C GLU A 139 22.34 -12.95 -34.58
N ILE A 140 21.87 -14.19 -34.48
CA ILE A 140 22.68 -15.35 -34.78
C ILE A 140 22.83 -15.36 -36.30
N VAL A 141 23.83 -14.65 -36.82
CA VAL A 141 24.25 -14.72 -38.22
C VAL A 141 25.68 -15.22 -38.28
N ASP A 142 25.83 -16.34 -38.98
CA ASP A 142 27.04 -17.05 -39.37
C ASP A 142 27.92 -17.68 -38.29
N MET A 143 27.93 -19.01 -38.31
CA MET A 143 28.91 -19.85 -37.63
C MET A 143 30.07 -20.12 -38.59
N ASP A 144 30.97 -19.15 -38.69
CA ASP A 144 32.31 -19.34 -39.25
C ASP A 144 33.37 -19.00 -38.19
N VAL A 145 34.42 -19.82 -38.16
CA VAL A 145 35.52 -19.91 -37.19
C VAL A 145 35.96 -18.56 -36.60
N VAL A 146 35.91 -18.42 -35.27
CA VAL A 146 36.54 -17.31 -34.52
C VAL A 146 37.66 -17.83 -33.62
N THR A 147 38.88 -17.41 -33.94
CA THR A 147 40.06 -17.34 -33.07
C THR A 147 39.76 -16.49 -31.84
N MET A 148 40.12 -16.98 -30.64
CA MET A 148 39.90 -16.27 -29.36
C MET A 148 40.61 -14.89 -29.36
N PRO A 149 39.91 -13.77 -29.09
CA PRO A 149 40.56 -12.48 -28.87
C PRO A 149 41.13 -12.40 -27.43
N GLU A 150 42.34 -11.88 -27.28
CA GLU A 150 43.09 -11.82 -26.02
C GLU A 150 42.68 -10.67 -25.07
N ASP A 151 41.50 -10.07 -25.25
CA ASP A 151 41.06 -8.94 -24.41
C ASP A 151 39.62 -9.17 -23.92
N MET A 152 39.50 -9.91 -22.81
CA MET A 152 38.23 -10.01 -22.09
C MET A 152 38.02 -8.72 -21.27
N PRO A 153 36.88 -8.02 -21.41
CA PRO A 153 36.55 -6.93 -20.49
C PRO A 153 36.44 -7.48 -19.05
N PRO A 154 36.79 -6.68 -18.03
CA PRO A 154 36.70 -7.14 -16.65
C PRO A 154 35.27 -7.57 -16.31
N PRO A 155 35.07 -8.55 -15.41
CA PRO A 155 33.74 -9.05 -15.07
C PRO A 155 32.85 -7.89 -14.62
N ALA A 156 31.62 -7.87 -15.15
CA ALA A 156 30.63 -6.81 -14.98
C ALA A 156 30.08 -6.67 -13.54
N PHE A 157 30.70 -7.31 -12.55
CA PHE A 157 30.22 -7.38 -11.18
C PHE A 157 31.39 -7.17 -10.21
N THR A 158 31.16 -6.32 -9.21
CA THR A 158 32.12 -6.09 -8.12
C THR A 158 32.13 -7.27 -7.15
N VAL A 159 33.22 -7.45 -6.40
CA VAL A 159 33.36 -8.56 -5.45
C VAL A 159 32.33 -8.43 -4.32
N GLU A 160 31.96 -7.20 -3.95
CA GLU A 160 30.94 -6.87 -2.97
C GLU A 160 29.54 -7.30 -3.41
N GLU A 161 29.24 -7.20 -4.70
CA GLU A 161 27.99 -7.66 -5.31
C GLU A 161 27.95 -9.19 -5.36
N LEU A 162 29.10 -9.84 -5.62
CA LEU A 162 29.25 -11.28 -5.55
C LEU A 162 29.16 -11.82 -4.11
N MET A 163 29.53 -11.01 -3.11
CA MET A 163 29.41 -11.32 -1.69
C MET A 163 28.06 -10.92 -1.08
N GLY A 164 27.14 -10.35 -1.86
CA GLY A 164 25.78 -10.02 -1.41
C GLY A 164 25.70 -8.89 -0.37
N LEU A 165 26.68 -7.98 -0.35
CA LEU A 165 26.79 -6.94 0.69
C LEU A 165 26.18 -5.58 0.29
N VAL A 166 25.40 -5.51 -0.79
CA VAL A 166 24.76 -4.25 -1.18
C VAL A 166 23.59 -3.93 -0.23
N SER A 167 23.67 -2.78 0.44
CA SER A 167 22.56 -2.26 1.24
C SER A 167 21.38 -1.96 0.30
N ARG A 168 20.22 -2.56 0.60
CA ARG A 168 18.96 -2.51 -0.18
C ARG A 168 18.35 -1.10 -0.36
N ALA A 169 19.00 -0.05 0.15
CA ALA A 169 18.51 1.33 0.09
C ALA A 169 18.50 1.93 -1.33
N ASP A 170 19.29 1.41 -2.27
CA ASP A 170 19.49 2.06 -3.59
C ASP A 170 18.62 1.50 -4.73
N LYS A 171 17.59 0.69 -4.43
CA LYS A 171 16.64 0.22 -5.45
C LYS A 171 15.21 0.54 -5.05
N SER A 172 14.86 1.83 -5.03
CA SER A 172 13.47 2.18 -5.32
C SER A 172 13.15 1.62 -6.70
N PRO A 173 12.19 0.68 -6.86
CA PRO A 173 11.78 0.28 -8.20
C PRO A 173 11.32 1.53 -8.95
N PRO A 174 11.55 1.61 -10.28
CA PRO A 174 11.04 2.73 -11.06
C PRO A 174 9.55 2.84 -10.79
N THR A 175 9.11 4.04 -10.37
CA THR A 175 7.70 4.42 -10.32
C THR A 175 7.07 3.92 -11.59
N ILE A 176 6.12 2.98 -11.47
CA ILE A 176 5.51 2.33 -12.62
C ILE A 176 5.03 3.46 -13.54
N ALA A 177 5.63 3.51 -14.73
CA ALA A 177 5.34 4.52 -15.72
C ALA A 177 3.83 4.59 -15.93
N ALA A 178 3.33 5.83 -16.11
CA ALA A 178 1.93 6.18 -16.28
C ALA A 178 1.12 5.05 -16.96
N ALA A 179 0.13 4.54 -16.23
CA ALA A 179 -0.80 3.53 -16.70
C ALA A 179 -1.32 3.92 -18.10
N LYS A 180 -0.85 3.22 -19.13
CA LYS A 180 -1.49 3.22 -20.44
C LYS A 180 -2.75 2.37 -20.34
N GLY A 181 -3.83 3.00 -19.89
CA GLY A 181 -5.17 2.43 -19.91
C GLY A 181 -5.69 1.95 -18.55
N TYR A 182 -6.98 2.20 -18.33
CA TYR A 182 -7.75 1.66 -17.21
C TYR A 182 -7.72 0.11 -17.29
N GLY A 183 -7.25 -0.55 -16.23
CA GLY A 183 -7.44 -1.99 -16.04
C GLY A 183 -6.33 -2.94 -16.51
N GLN A 184 -5.07 -2.49 -16.64
CA GLN A 184 -3.94 -3.42 -16.82
C GLN A 184 -3.12 -3.54 -15.54
N PHE A 185 -3.65 -4.29 -14.56
CA PHE A 185 -2.81 -4.95 -13.58
C PHE A 185 -2.05 -6.05 -14.33
N THR A 186 -0.82 -5.77 -14.74
CA THR A 186 0.08 -6.83 -15.19
C THR A 186 0.25 -7.85 -14.06
N ALA A 187 0.41 -9.12 -14.41
CA ALA A 187 0.41 -10.25 -13.47
C ALA A 187 1.50 -10.10 -12.38
N ILE A 188 1.16 -9.47 -11.25
CA ILE A 188 2.02 -9.41 -10.08
C ILE A 188 1.86 -10.74 -9.35
N ASP A 189 2.95 -11.51 -9.28
CA ASP A 189 2.99 -12.72 -8.45
C ASP A 189 3.44 -12.37 -7.03
N PHE A 190 2.47 -12.07 -6.17
CA PHE A 190 2.72 -11.73 -4.77
C PHE A 190 3.41 -12.85 -3.98
N LYS A 191 3.35 -14.12 -4.44
CA LYS A 191 4.05 -15.23 -3.78
C LYS A 191 5.56 -15.10 -3.91
N LEU A 192 6.05 -14.33 -4.88
CA LEU A 192 7.46 -14.08 -5.14
C LEU A 192 7.91 -12.68 -4.69
N MET A 193 7.09 -11.97 -3.91
CA MET A 193 7.39 -10.63 -3.44
C MET A 193 7.71 -10.61 -1.95
N ALA A 194 8.67 -9.78 -1.55
CA ALA A 194 8.88 -9.46 -0.15
C ALA A 194 7.75 -8.56 0.36
N ALA A 195 7.43 -8.68 1.66
CA ALA A 195 6.32 -7.93 2.25
C ALA A 195 6.56 -6.40 2.21
N ASP A 196 7.81 -5.96 2.30
CA ASP A 196 8.20 -4.55 2.18
C ASP A 196 7.99 -3.99 0.77
N ASP A 197 8.26 -4.78 -0.28
CA ASP A 197 7.99 -4.39 -1.66
C ASP A 197 6.49 -4.19 -1.92
N VAL A 198 5.63 -5.02 -1.31
CA VAL A 198 4.17 -4.86 -1.41
C VAL A 198 3.68 -3.67 -0.58
N PHE A 199 4.22 -3.50 0.63
CA PHE A 199 3.92 -2.35 1.49
C PHE A 199 4.26 -1.00 0.83
N GLU A 200 5.36 -0.93 0.08
CA GLU A 200 5.73 0.27 -0.67
C GLU A 200 4.68 0.59 -1.74
N ARG A 201 4.18 -0.43 -2.47
CA ARG A 201 3.10 -0.24 -3.46
C ARG A 201 1.82 0.30 -2.82
N ILE A 202 1.45 -0.24 -1.66
CA ILE A 202 0.31 0.28 -0.86
C ILE A 202 0.54 1.76 -0.51
N SER A 203 1.73 2.10 -0.01
CA SER A 203 2.09 3.46 0.37
C SER A 203 2.00 4.44 -0.82
N GLN A 204 2.46 4.03 -1.99
CA GLN A 204 2.37 4.80 -3.23
C GLN A 204 0.92 5.00 -3.70
N THR A 205 0.08 3.97 -3.59
CA THR A 205 -1.36 4.08 -3.90
C THR A 205 -2.06 5.05 -2.94
N CYS A 206 -1.76 4.99 -1.63
CA CYS A 206 -2.28 5.96 -0.65
C CYS A 206 -1.86 7.39 -0.98
N ALA A 207 -0.58 7.62 -1.29
CA ALA A 207 -0.07 8.94 -1.66
C ALA A 207 -0.74 9.46 -2.94
N SER A 208 -0.86 8.61 -3.96
CA SER A 208 -1.50 8.95 -5.24
C SER A 208 -2.96 9.33 -5.04
N CYS A 209 -3.74 8.51 -4.33
CA CYS A 209 -5.14 8.77 -4.02
C CYS A 209 -5.31 10.08 -3.24
N HIS A 210 -4.53 10.29 -2.17
CA HIS A 210 -4.61 11.51 -1.37
C HIS A 210 -4.23 12.77 -2.17
N SER A 211 -3.20 12.71 -3.01
CA SER A 211 -2.79 13.86 -3.82
C SER A 211 -3.91 14.34 -4.75
N LEU A 212 -4.65 13.39 -5.34
CA LEU A 212 -5.73 13.66 -6.28
C LEU A 212 -7.02 14.06 -5.59
N PHE A 213 -7.37 13.39 -4.48
CA PHE A 213 -8.74 13.36 -3.98
C PHE A 213 -8.94 13.87 -2.55
N ARG A 214 -7.86 14.22 -1.83
CA ARG A 214 -7.94 14.76 -0.46
C ARG A 214 -7.35 16.17 -0.37
N LYS A 215 -8.00 17.05 0.41
CA LYS A 215 -7.53 18.39 0.77
C LYS A 215 -6.66 18.33 2.03
N GLY A 216 -5.59 19.13 2.06
CA GLY A 216 -4.71 19.29 3.23
C GLY A 216 -3.85 18.05 3.46
N ASN A 217 -2.57 18.13 3.05
CA ASN A 217 -1.59 17.05 3.25
C ASN A 217 -1.36 16.83 4.74
#